data_AF-A0A0H5PNR1-F1
#
_entry.id   AF-A0A0H5PNR1-F1
#
_cell.length_a   1.000
_cell.length_b   1.000
_cell.length_c   1.000
_cell.angle_alpha   90.00
_cell.angle_beta   90.00
_cell.angle_gamma   90.00
#
_symmetry.space_group_name_H-M   'P 1'
#
loop_
_entity.id
_entity.type
_entity.pdbx_description
1 polymer ?
#
loop_
_entity_poly.entity_id
_entity_poly.type
_entity_poly.pdbx_seq_one_letter_code
_entity_poly.pdbx_strand_id
1 'polypeptide(L)'
;MTSDATDTASTDPTPSGPVRYSLTIVISHETDEVVTITVNGLTAPRIGERLYFEVPQLPLSVKVVDVAHWFYAPANDPDHRETVVTAVPHDVDMPVARKLLDNEVLEQWCTYLPSVGPSRK
;
A
#
# COMPACT_ATOMS: atom_id res chain seq x y z
N MET A 1 16.74 -38.61 38.02
CA MET A 1 15.83 -38.43 36.87
C MET A 1 15.35 -36.99 36.93
N THR A 2 16.08 -36.10 36.28
CA THR A 2 15.83 -34.65 36.29
C THR A 2 15.34 -34.28 34.91
N SER A 3 14.10 -33.81 34.84
CA SER A 3 13.47 -33.31 33.62
C SER A 3 13.95 -31.89 33.36
N ASP A 4 14.75 -31.69 32.32
CA ASP A 4 14.98 -30.38 31.72
C ASP A 4 13.97 -30.22 30.57
N ALA A 5 12.95 -29.41 30.80
CA ALA A 5 12.09 -28.90 29.74
C ALA A 5 12.63 -27.53 29.34
N THR A 6 13.37 -27.48 28.23
CA THR A 6 13.80 -26.22 27.62
C THR A 6 12.62 -25.63 26.85
N ASP A 7 11.98 -24.64 27.46
CA ASP A 7 10.98 -23.78 26.83
C ASP A 7 11.70 -22.80 25.89
N THR A 8 11.92 -23.20 24.65
CA THR A 8 12.39 -22.29 23.60
C THR A 8 11.22 -21.42 23.17
N ALA A 9 11.08 -20.27 23.83
CA ALA A 9 10.21 -19.19 23.39
C ALA A 9 10.51 -18.88 21.92
N SER A 10 9.53 -19.14 21.05
CA SER A 10 9.54 -18.70 19.67
C SER A 10 9.40 -17.18 19.66
N THR A 11 10.52 -16.47 19.55
CA THR A 11 10.53 -15.03 19.31
C THR A 11 10.08 -14.82 17.87
N ASP A 12 8.77 -14.77 17.64
CA ASP A 12 8.24 -14.28 16.37
C ASP A 12 8.87 -12.91 16.11
N PRO A 13 9.50 -12.69 14.94
CA PRO A 13 10.02 -11.38 14.62
C PRO A 13 8.83 -10.44 14.43
N THR A 14 8.49 -9.69 15.47
CA THR A 14 7.58 -8.56 15.36
C THR A 14 8.21 -7.59 14.35
N PRO A 15 7.57 -7.28 13.20
CA PRO A 15 8.12 -6.30 12.29
C PRO A 15 8.16 -4.94 13.00
N SER A 16 9.35 -4.55 13.45
CA SER A 16 9.60 -3.31 14.17
C SER A 16 9.99 -2.22 13.17
N GLY A 17 9.01 -1.68 12.46
CA GLY A 17 9.18 -0.53 11.57
C GLY A 17 8.00 -0.35 10.62
N PRO A 18 7.74 0.88 10.13
CA PRO A 18 6.71 1.13 9.13
C PRO A 18 7.01 0.34 7.84
N VAL A 19 6.00 -0.33 7.31
CA VAL A 19 6.04 -1.00 6.01
C VAL A 19 5.75 0.02 4.93
N ARG A 20 6.73 0.25 4.06
CA ARG A 20 6.54 1.02 2.83
C ARG A 20 6.03 0.12 1.73
N TYR A 21 4.94 0.53 1.06
CA TYR A 21 4.40 -0.18 -0.11
C TYR A 21 3.92 0.80 -1.19
N SER A 22 3.93 0.34 -2.43
CA SER A 22 3.34 1.03 -3.57
C SER A 22 1.86 0.64 -3.67
N LEU A 23 0.93 1.57 -3.47
CA LEU A 23 -0.50 1.37 -3.70
C LEU A 23 -0.85 1.81 -5.12
N THR A 24 -1.26 0.85 -5.95
CA THR A 24 -1.80 1.07 -7.29
C THR A 24 -3.32 1.00 -7.23
N ILE A 25 -3.98 2.13 -7.48
CA ILE A 25 -5.43 2.25 -7.53
C ILE A 25 -5.85 2.15 -9.00
N VAL A 26 -6.54 1.07 -9.35
CA VAL A 26 -7.02 0.84 -10.72
C VAL A 26 -8.36 1.54 -10.90
N ILE A 27 -8.39 2.52 -11.79
CA ILE A 27 -9.58 3.33 -12.08
C ILE A 27 -10.34 2.75 -13.27
N SER A 28 -9.62 2.27 -14.29
CA SER A 28 -10.19 1.62 -15.45
C SER A 28 -9.22 0.61 -16.05
N HIS A 29 -9.65 -0.66 -16.12
CA HIS A 29 -8.89 -1.70 -16.80
C HIS A 29 -8.93 -1.58 -18.33
N GLU A 30 -9.99 -0.99 -18.87
CA GLU A 30 -10.17 -0.86 -20.33
C GLU A 30 -9.22 0.16 -20.94
N THR A 31 -8.90 1.21 -20.19
CA THR A 31 -8.06 2.33 -20.61
C THR A 31 -6.69 2.36 -19.91
N ASP A 32 -6.39 1.34 -19.10
CA ASP A 32 -5.19 1.24 -18.27
C ASP A 32 -4.96 2.49 -17.38
N GLU A 33 -6.05 3.09 -16.91
CA GLU A 33 -6.00 4.26 -16.02
C GLU A 33 -5.73 3.81 -14.58
N VAL A 34 -4.56 4.17 -14.06
CA VAL A 34 -4.13 3.85 -12.71
C VAL A 34 -3.52 5.06 -12.02
N VAL A 35 -3.69 5.13 -10.70
CA VAL A 35 -2.99 6.07 -9.82
C VAL A 35 -2.06 5.27 -8.92
N THR A 36 -0.78 5.64 -8.86
CA THR A 36 0.18 4.99 -7.96
C THR A 36 0.67 5.96 -6.90
N ILE A 37 0.58 5.56 -5.63
CA ILE A 37 1.09 6.31 -4.49
C ILE A 37 1.98 5.41 -3.63
N THR A 38 2.94 5.99 -2.94
CA THR A 38 3.69 5.32 -1.88
C THR A 38 2.96 5.51 -0.57
N VAL A 39 2.80 4.45 0.21
CA VAL A 39 2.22 4.49 1.56
C VAL A 39 3.24 3.94 2.57
N ASN A 40 3.44 4.68 3.66
CA ASN A 40 4.21 4.27 4.83
C ASN A 40 3.24 3.85 5.94
N GLY A 41 2.85 2.58 5.95
CA GLY A 41 1.89 2.02 6.91
C GLY A 41 2.57 1.30 8.08
N LEU A 42 1.78 0.86 9.06
CA LEU A 42 2.27 -0.06 10.10
C LEU A 42 2.41 -1.49 9.58
N THR A 43 1.56 -1.87 8.63
CA THR A 43 1.55 -3.18 7.97
C THR A 43 1.09 -3.01 6.52
N ALA A 44 1.43 -3.97 5.66
CA ALA A 44 0.79 -4.08 4.36
C ALA A 44 -0.65 -4.61 4.55
N PRO A 45 -1.64 -4.04 3.84
CA PRO A 45 -3.01 -4.50 3.93
C PRO A 45 -3.19 -5.87 3.28
N ARG A 46 -4.29 -6.55 3.60
CA ARG A 46 -4.66 -7.86 3.04
C ARG A 46 -5.66 -7.72 1.91
N ILE A 47 -5.70 -8.71 1.02
CA ILE A 47 -6.74 -8.81 -0.01
C ILE A 47 -8.13 -8.82 0.64
N GLY A 48 -9.03 -7.99 0.11
CA GLY A 48 -10.39 -7.81 0.61
C GLY A 48 -10.54 -6.71 1.67
N GLU A 49 -9.44 -6.24 2.27
CA GLU A 49 -9.48 -5.10 3.19
C GLU A 49 -9.83 -3.81 2.47
N ARG A 50 -10.35 -2.85 3.24
CA ARG A 50 -10.67 -1.51 2.76
C ARG A 50 -9.68 -0.52 3.35
N LEU A 51 -9.13 0.31 2.49
CA LEU A 51 -8.38 1.48 2.89
C LEU A 51 -9.31 2.69 2.77
N TYR A 52 -9.26 3.57 3.77
CA TYR A 52 -10.01 4.80 3.78
C TYR A 52 -9.05 5.97 3.97
N PHE A 53 -9.10 6.91 3.04
CA PHE A 53 -8.29 8.11 3.03
C PHE A 53 -9.20 9.30 3.30
N GLU A 54 -9.03 9.89 4.49
CA GLU A 54 -9.83 11.02 4.94
C GLU A 54 -9.18 12.33 4.52
N VAL A 55 -9.37 12.71 3.25
CA VAL A 55 -8.88 13.99 2.72
C VAL A 55 -10.06 14.95 2.57
N PRO A 56 -9.96 16.21 3.08
CA PRO A 56 -11.03 17.18 2.92
C PRO A 56 -11.46 17.34 1.46
N GLN A 57 -12.76 17.26 1.20
CA GLN A 57 -13.39 17.41 -0.13
C GLN A 57 -13.09 16.29 -1.15
N LEU A 58 -12.14 15.40 -0.86
CA LEU A 58 -11.75 14.29 -1.72
C LEU A 58 -11.52 12.99 -0.90
N PRO A 59 -12.50 12.57 -0.07
CA PRO A 59 -12.39 11.29 0.62
C PRO A 59 -12.40 10.15 -0.40
N LEU A 60 -11.59 9.13 -0.15
CA LEU A 60 -11.47 7.99 -1.05
C LEU A 60 -11.44 6.69 -0.25
N SER A 61 -12.35 5.77 -0.55
CA SER A 61 -12.25 4.39 -0.11
C SER A 61 -11.89 3.47 -1.28
N VAL A 62 -10.92 2.60 -1.04
CA VAL A 62 -10.52 1.56 -2.00
C VAL A 62 -10.54 0.19 -1.33
N LYS A 63 -10.89 -0.84 -2.11
CA LYS A 63 -10.81 -2.23 -1.71
C LYS A 63 -9.55 -2.86 -2.29
N VAL A 64 -8.74 -3.47 -1.45
CA VAL A 64 -7.55 -4.21 -1.89
C VAL A 64 -7.98 -5.47 -2.63
N VAL A 65 -7.45 -5.67 -3.83
CA VAL A 65 -7.77 -6.80 -4.70
C VAL A 65 -6.58 -7.72 -4.93
N ASP A 66 -5.35 -7.20 -4.78
CA ASP A 66 -4.13 -7.98 -4.91
C ASP A 66 -3.00 -7.41 -4.04
N VAL A 67 -2.09 -8.28 -3.60
CA VAL A 67 -0.88 -7.92 -2.87
C VAL A 67 0.28 -8.76 -3.39
N ALA A 68 1.18 -8.11 -4.11
CA ALA A 68 2.35 -8.73 -4.70
C ALA A 68 3.63 -8.33 -3.97
N HIS A 69 4.61 -9.23 -3.96
CA HIS A 69 5.95 -9.00 -3.42
C HIS A 69 6.97 -9.28 -4.51
N TRP A 70 7.76 -8.28 -4.85
CA TRP A 70 8.82 -8.39 -5.84
C TRP A 70 10.16 -8.51 -5.11
N PHE A 71 10.93 -9.50 -5.51
CA PHE A 71 12.27 -9.79 -5.01
C PHE A 71 13.24 -9.61 -6.17
N TYR A 72 14.25 -8.76 -5.98
CA TYR A 72 15.20 -8.43 -7.03
C TYR A 72 16.49 -9.24 -6.86
N ALA A 73 17.17 -9.47 -7.98
CA ALA A 73 18.47 -10.15 -7.93
C ALA A 73 19.48 -9.26 -7.15
N PRO A 74 20.36 -9.85 -6.32
CA PRO A 74 21.29 -9.11 -5.47
C PRO A 74 22.27 -8.19 -6.19
N ALA A 75 22.40 -8.32 -7.51
CA ALA A 75 23.28 -7.51 -8.34
C ALA A 75 22.90 -6.01 -8.35
N ASN A 76 21.63 -5.69 -8.04
CA ASN A 76 21.14 -4.30 -8.04
C ASN A 76 21.09 -3.71 -6.62
N ASP A 77 20.63 -4.49 -5.64
CA ASP A 77 20.62 -4.17 -4.21
C ASP A 77 20.17 -5.47 -3.47
N PRO A 78 21.02 -6.06 -2.62
CA PRO A 78 20.77 -7.37 -1.99
C PRO A 78 19.55 -7.41 -1.07
N ASP A 79 19.07 -6.26 -0.58
CA ASP A 79 17.92 -6.17 0.31
C ASP A 79 16.69 -5.54 -0.35
N HIS A 80 16.75 -5.32 -1.68
CA HIS A 80 15.65 -4.70 -2.40
C HIS A 80 14.44 -5.65 -2.50
N ARG A 81 13.39 -5.24 -1.80
CA ARG A 81 12.07 -5.84 -1.87
C ARG A 81 11.04 -4.73 -2.09
N GLU A 82 10.09 -4.97 -2.99
CA GLU A 82 8.96 -4.08 -3.19
C GLU A 82 7.67 -4.80 -2.85
N THR A 83 6.84 -4.19 -2.01
CA THR A 83 5.45 -4.62 -1.81
C THR A 83 4.55 -3.73 -2.66
N VAL A 84 3.80 -4.35 -3.56
CA VAL A 84 2.83 -3.68 -4.43
C VAL A 84 1.43 -4.11 -3.99
N VAL A 85 0.60 -3.14 -3.63
CA VAL A 85 -0.80 -3.33 -3.27
C VAL A 85 -1.63 -2.82 -4.42
N THR A 86 -2.50 -3.66 -4.98
CA THR A 86 -3.46 -3.23 -6.00
C THR A 86 -4.83 -3.10 -5.35
N ALA A 87 -5.50 -1.99 -5.60
CA ALA A 87 -6.82 -1.71 -5.07
C ALA A 87 -7.73 -1.11 -6.14
N VAL A 88 -9.04 -1.23 -5.92
CA VAL A 88 -10.07 -0.61 -6.77
C VAL A 88 -10.90 0.36 -5.93
N PRO A 89 -11.29 1.53 -6.46
CA PRO A 89 -12.24 2.41 -5.78
C PRO A 89 -13.57 1.71 -5.53
N HIS A 90 -14.24 2.09 -4.45
CA HIS A 90 -15.67 1.82 -4.35
C HIS A 90 -16.43 2.61 -5.41
N ASP A 91 -17.54 2.07 -5.92
CA ASP A 91 -18.33 2.69 -7.01
C ASP A 91 -18.70 4.16 -6.72
N VAL A 92 -19.06 4.45 -5.47
CA VAL A 92 -19.41 5.80 -5.00
C VAL A 92 -18.23 6.78 -5.02
N ASP A 93 -17.01 6.27 -4.89
CA ASP A 93 -15.77 7.05 -4.85
C ASP A 93 -15.04 7.09 -6.21
N MET A 94 -15.57 6.40 -7.22
CA MET A 94 -15.01 6.40 -8.58
C MET A 94 -14.84 7.83 -9.16
N PRO A 95 -15.78 8.78 -8.97
CA PRO A 95 -15.57 10.15 -9.41
C PRO A 95 -14.40 10.85 -8.71
N VAL A 96 -14.13 10.54 -7.43
CA VAL A 96 -12.98 11.08 -6.69
C VAL A 96 -11.69 10.46 -7.23
N ALA A 97 -11.66 9.13 -7.40
CA ALA A 97 -10.51 8.44 -7.95
C ALA A 97 -10.12 8.97 -9.34
N ARG A 98 -11.11 9.25 -10.22
CA ARG A 98 -10.86 9.86 -11.54
C ARG A 98 -10.23 11.25 -11.45
N LYS A 99 -10.55 12.06 -10.43
CA LYS A 99 -9.90 13.37 -10.24
C LYS A 99 -8.41 13.21 -9.89
N LEU A 100 -8.03 12.12 -9.24
CA LEU A 100 -6.64 11.84 -8.88
C LEU A 100 -5.76 11.40 -10.07
N LEU A 101 -6.34 11.21 -11.26
CA LEU A 101 -5.55 11.07 -12.51
C LEU A 101 -4.87 12.39 -12.90
N ASP A 102 -5.37 13.53 -12.40
CA ASP A 102 -4.68 14.81 -12.51
C ASP A 102 -3.54 14.87 -11.49
N ASN A 103 -2.32 15.10 -11.97
CA ASN A 103 -1.12 15.11 -11.14
C ASN A 103 -1.12 16.22 -10.10
N GLU A 104 -1.64 17.42 -10.41
CA GLU A 104 -1.67 18.53 -9.45
C GLU A 104 -2.66 18.20 -8.32
N VAL A 105 -3.81 17.62 -8.67
CA VAL A 105 -4.80 17.16 -7.70
C VAL A 105 -4.23 16.04 -6.83
N LEU A 106 -3.52 15.07 -7.41
CA LEU A 106 -2.88 13.98 -6.68
C LEU A 106 -1.79 14.48 -5.72
N GLU A 107 -0.92 15.39 -6.17
CA GLU A 107 0.11 15.99 -5.33
C GLU A 107 -0.52 16.73 -4.15
N GLN A 108 -1.54 17.56 -4.41
CA GLN A 108 -2.28 18.26 -3.37
C GLN A 108 -2.96 17.29 -2.40
N TRP A 109 -3.60 16.24 -2.92
CA TRP A 109 -4.27 15.22 -2.11
C TRP A 109 -3.28 14.51 -1.17
N CYS A 110 -2.08 14.17 -1.65
CA CYS A 110 -1.02 13.57 -0.82
C CYS A 110 -0.54 14.51 0.31
N THR A 111 -0.58 15.84 0.12
CA THR A 111 -0.13 16.78 1.18
C THR A 111 -0.95 16.70 2.47
N TYR A 112 -2.19 16.21 2.40
CA TYR A 112 -3.05 16.01 3.57
C TYR A 112 -2.73 14.73 4.37
N LEU A 113 -1.89 13.85 3.81
CA LEU A 113 -1.65 12.51 4.33
C LEU A 113 -0.15 12.32 4.61
N PRO A 114 0.34 12.55 5.84
CA PRO A 114 1.78 12.51 6.14
C PRO A 114 2.47 11.17 5.83
N SER A 115 1.71 10.08 5.78
CA SER A 115 2.18 8.73 5.48
C SER A 115 2.05 8.36 4.00
N VAL A 116 1.59 9.27 3.13
CA VAL A 116 1.31 9.00 1.72
C VAL A 116 2.02 10.01 0.85
N GLY A 117 2.59 9.55 -0.26
CA GLY A 117 3.24 10.43 -1.25
C GLY A 117 3.00 9.94 -2.67
N PRO A 118 3.12 10.82 -3.68
CA PRO A 118 3.00 10.42 -5.07
C PRO A 118 4.15 9.46 -5.44
N SER A 119 3.84 8.35 -6.12
CA SER A 119 4.87 7.51 -6.72
C SER A 119 5.18 8.04 -8.11
N ARG A 120 6.35 8.63 -8.30
CA ARG A 120 6.87 8.95 -9.63
C ARG A 120 7.51 7.68 -10.20
N LYS A 121 6.93 7.13 -11.26
CA LYS A 121 7.66 6.19 -12.15
C LYS A 121 8.56 6.97 -13.09
#